data_AF-G9AIJ8-F1
#
_entry.id   AF-G9AIJ8-F1
#
_cell.length_a   1.000
_cell.length_b   1.000
_cell.length_c   1.000
_cell.angle_alpha   90.00
_cell.angle_beta   90.00
_cell.angle_gamma   90.00
#
_symmetry.space_group_name_H-M   'P 1'
#
loop_
_entity.id
_entity.type
_entity.pdbx_description
1 polymer ?
#
loop_
_entity_poly.entity_id
_entity_poly.type
_entity_poly.pdbx_seq_one_letter_code
_entity_poly.pdbx_strand_id
1 'polypeptide(L)'
;MSRRRTATLVLASALGVFELFWSGTLLPERPADLITQAEARVGRPLTPVSYAGVARRTTRRAVYAGAAAATYAPGCVQIRDANGNIVGYRCP
;
A
#
# COMPACT_ATOMS: atom_id res chain seq x y z
N MET A 1 61.25 32.42 10.51
CA MET A 1 60.27 31.34 10.81
C MET A 1 60.56 30.16 9.89
N SER A 2 60.77 28.94 10.42
CA SER A 2 61.08 27.78 9.58
C SER A 2 59.84 27.29 8.83
N ARG A 3 59.96 26.96 7.54
CA ARG A 3 58.85 26.47 6.70
C ARG A 3 58.11 25.28 7.32
N ARG A 4 58.80 24.46 8.11
CA ARG A 4 58.21 23.35 8.86
C ARG A 4 57.26 23.82 9.95
N ARG A 5 57.66 24.81 10.76
CA ARG A 5 56.81 25.37 11.83
C ARG A 5 55.59 26.09 11.27
N THR A 6 55.74 26.83 10.16
CA THR A 6 54.59 27.47 9.50
C THR A 6 53.62 26.44 8.94
N ALA A 7 54.11 25.34 8.36
CA ALA A 7 53.25 24.25 7.88
C ALA A 7 52.49 23.56 9.02
N THR A 8 53.13 23.31 10.17
CA THR A 8 52.45 22.70 11.33
C THR A 8 51.34 23.59 11.89
N LEU A 9 51.58 24.90 11.95
CA LEU A 9 50.57 25.87 12.43
C LEU A 9 49.36 25.97 11.48
N VAL A 10 49.60 25.94 10.16
CA VAL A 10 48.52 25.93 9.16
C VAL A 10 47.69 24.65 9.25
N LEU A 11 48.35 23.49 9.39
CA LEU A 11 47.61 22.22 9.51
C LEU A 11 46.77 22.16 10.79
N ALA A 12 47.35 22.59 11.93
CA ALA A 12 46.65 22.58 13.22
C ALA A 12 45.44 23.52 13.23
N SER A 13 45.57 24.71 12.64
CA SER A 13 44.44 25.64 12.51
C SER A 13 43.36 25.13 11.57
N ALA A 14 43.73 24.50 10.44
CA ALA A 14 42.76 23.92 9.51
C ALA A 14 41.93 22.79 10.14
N LEU A 15 42.58 21.89 10.90
CA LEU A 15 41.89 20.81 11.60
C LEU A 15 40.97 21.34 12.72
N GLY A 16 41.44 22.31 13.50
CA GLY A 16 40.62 22.91 14.56
C GLY A 16 39.38 23.65 14.04
N VAL A 17 39.50 24.35 12.90
CA VAL A 17 38.34 24.99 12.25
C VAL A 17 37.37 23.95 11.69
N PHE A 18 37.90 22.87 11.11
CA PHE A 18 37.08 21.78 10.56
C PHE A 18 36.23 21.12 11.66
N GLU A 19 36.82 20.84 12.83
CA GLU A 19 36.09 20.27 13.97
C GLU A 19 34.97 21.18 14.48
N LEU A 20 35.17 22.51 14.48
CA LEU A 20 34.16 23.46 14.93
C LEU A 20 32.95 23.54 13.99
N PHE A 21 33.16 23.30 12.69
CA PHE A 21 32.12 23.35 11.67
C PHE A 21 31.46 21.98 11.46
N TRP A 22 32.13 20.89 11.82
CA TRP A 22 31.66 19.54 11.57
C TRP A 22 30.54 19.12 12.54
N SER A 23 29.35 18.81 12.02
CA SER A 23 28.14 18.51 12.80
C SER A 23 27.96 17.03 13.21
N GLY A 24 29.04 16.24 13.22
CA GLY A 24 29.07 14.91 13.86
C GLY A 24 28.52 13.73 13.05
N THR A 25 27.95 13.91 11.86
CA THR A 25 27.31 12.82 11.11
C THR A 25 28.12 12.42 9.87
N LEU A 26 28.92 11.37 9.99
CA LEU A 26 29.56 10.69 8.84
C LEU A 26 28.71 9.55 8.26
N LEU A 27 27.79 9.04 9.08
CA LEU A 27 26.90 7.92 8.78
C LEU A 27 25.47 8.33 9.15
N PRO A 28 24.45 7.79 8.45
CA PRO A 28 23.07 8.10 8.77
C PRO A 28 22.70 7.61 10.17
N GLU A 29 22.21 8.53 11.00
CA GLU A 29 21.72 8.29 12.36
C GLU A 29 20.56 7.29 12.41
N ARG A 30 19.82 7.16 11.29
CA ARG A 30 18.70 6.24 11.17
C ARG A 30 18.88 5.34 9.94
N PRO A 31 18.65 4.02 10.07
CA PRO A 31 18.72 3.11 8.93
C PRO A 31 17.69 3.45 7.83
N ALA A 32 16.65 4.23 8.16
CA ALA A 32 15.65 4.70 7.21
C ALA A 32 16.17 5.78 6.24
N ASP A 33 17.27 6.49 6.56
CA ASP A 33 17.83 7.52 5.67
C ASP A 33 18.53 6.90 4.44
N LEU A 34 18.90 5.62 4.51
CA LEU A 34 19.44 4.85 3.40
C LEU A 34 18.37 4.19 2.53
N ILE A 35 17.11 4.25 2.94
CA ILE A 35 16.00 3.58 2.26
C ILE A 35 15.11 4.66 1.65
N THR A 36 14.80 4.53 0.36
CA THR A 36 13.85 5.43 -0.30
C THR A 36 12.46 5.30 0.35
N GLN A 37 11.87 6.42 0.77
CA GLN A 37 10.50 6.44 1.26
C GLN A 37 9.53 5.94 0.18
N ALA A 38 8.94 4.76 0.41
CA ALA A 38 7.93 4.19 -0.46
C ALA A 38 6.55 4.62 0.03
N GLU A 39 6.07 5.78 -0.45
CA GLU A 39 4.74 6.28 -0.12
C GLU A 39 3.66 5.42 -0.80
N ALA A 40 3.09 4.48 -0.06
CA ALA A 40 1.98 3.67 -0.52
C ALA A 40 0.70 4.53 -0.57
N ARG A 41 0.40 5.11 -1.74
CA ARG A 41 -0.86 5.85 -1.95
C ARG A 41 -2.07 4.94 -1.82
N VAL A 42 -2.74 5.00 -0.66
CA VAL A 42 -4.01 4.30 -0.42
C VAL A 42 -5.08 4.81 -1.38
N GLY A 43 -5.75 3.90 -2.10
CA GLY A 43 -6.91 4.20 -2.93
C GLY A 43 -6.70 4.03 -4.44
N ARG A 44 -5.46 3.90 -4.93
CA ARG A 44 -5.21 3.49 -6.32
C ARG A 44 -5.84 2.11 -6.56
N PRO A 45 -6.40 1.82 -7.74
CA PRO A 45 -7.17 0.59 -8.00
C PRO A 45 -6.41 -0.71 -7.71
N LEU A 46 -5.08 -0.67 -7.67
CA LEU A 46 -4.18 -1.79 -7.37
C LEU A 46 -3.61 -1.78 -5.93
N THR A 47 -3.98 -0.84 -5.06
CA THR A 47 -3.55 -0.86 -3.66
C THR A 47 -4.55 -1.60 -2.77
N PRO A 48 -4.11 -2.16 -1.64
CA PRO A 48 -5.02 -2.64 -0.60
C PRO A 48 -6.07 -1.55 -0.26
N VAL A 49 -7.32 -1.96 -0.01
CA VAL A 49 -8.42 -1.07 0.44
C VAL A 49 -8.97 -0.08 -0.63
N SER A 50 -8.70 -0.25 -1.93
CA SER A 50 -9.35 0.57 -2.96
C SER A 50 -10.84 0.23 -3.15
N TYR A 51 -11.74 1.22 -3.04
CA TYR A 51 -13.20 1.05 -3.22
C TYR A 51 -13.56 0.52 -4.61
N ALA A 52 -12.90 1.02 -5.66
CA ALA A 52 -13.07 0.51 -7.01
C ALA A 52 -12.60 -0.95 -7.15
N GLY A 53 -11.58 -1.36 -6.40
CA GLY A 53 -11.12 -2.75 -6.34
C GLY A 53 -12.06 -3.65 -5.53
N VAL A 54 -12.67 -3.13 -4.46
CA VAL A 54 -13.69 -3.84 -3.68
C VAL A 54 -14.93 -4.07 -4.54
N ALA A 55 -15.45 -3.04 -5.22
CA ALA A 55 -16.63 -3.16 -6.09
C ALA A 55 -16.45 -4.24 -7.16
N ARG A 56 -15.32 -4.25 -7.88
CA ARG A 56 -15.04 -5.30 -8.88
C ARG A 56 -14.99 -6.70 -8.27
N ARG A 57 -14.38 -6.85 -7.08
CA ARG A 57 -14.28 -8.15 -6.37
C ARG A 57 -15.64 -8.64 -5.86
N THR A 58 -16.46 -7.76 -5.31
CA THR A 58 -17.80 -8.13 -4.82
C THR A 58 -18.71 -8.51 -5.98
N THR A 59 -18.73 -7.75 -7.08
CA THR A 59 -19.50 -8.12 -8.28
C THR A 59 -19.05 -9.48 -8.83
N ARG A 60 -17.74 -9.70 -8.96
CA ARG A 60 -17.22 -10.99 -9.45
C ARG A 60 -17.65 -12.15 -8.55
N ARG A 61 -17.54 -12.00 -7.21
CA ARG A 61 -17.99 -13.01 -6.25
C ARG A 61 -19.49 -13.25 -6.32
N ALA A 62 -20.30 -12.19 -6.41
CA ALA A 62 -21.75 -12.30 -6.52
C ALA A 62 -22.18 -13.04 -7.79
N VAL A 63 -21.52 -12.77 -8.93
CA VAL A 63 -21.77 -13.47 -10.20
C VAL A 63 -21.42 -14.95 -10.08
N TYR A 64 -20.24 -15.31 -9.55
CA TYR A 64 -19.88 -16.72 -9.37
C TYR A 64 -20.78 -17.45 -8.37
N ALA A 65 -21.10 -16.81 -7.23
CA ALA A 65 -21.99 -17.38 -6.23
C ALA A 65 -23.41 -17.56 -6.78
N GLY A 66 -23.92 -16.57 -7.52
CA GLY A 66 -25.23 -16.64 -8.18
C GLY A 66 -25.27 -17.73 -9.25
N ALA A 67 -24.22 -17.87 -10.06
CA ALA A 67 -24.11 -18.95 -11.05
C ALA A 67 -24.07 -20.33 -10.38
N ALA A 68 -23.29 -20.50 -9.32
CA ALA A 68 -23.24 -21.75 -8.56
C ALA A 68 -24.59 -22.07 -7.90
N ALA A 69 -25.26 -21.07 -7.32
CA ALA A 69 -26.59 -21.24 -6.75
C ALA A 69 -27.63 -21.62 -7.81
N ALA A 70 -27.55 -21.07 -9.01
CA ALA A 70 -28.43 -21.44 -10.12
C ALA A 70 -28.22 -22.89 -10.58
N THR A 71 -27.01 -23.43 -10.49
CA THR A 71 -26.75 -24.85 -10.78
C THR A 71 -27.20 -25.79 -9.66
N TYR A 72 -27.28 -25.30 -8.42
CA TYR A 72 -27.65 -26.11 -7.25
C TYR A 72 -29.15 -26.02 -6.91
N ALA A 73 -29.84 -24.97 -7.34
CA ALA A 73 -31.28 -24.86 -7.18
C ALA A 73 -31.96 -25.94 -8.03
N PRO A 74 -32.65 -26.95 -7.43
CA PRO A 74 -33.49 -27.86 -8.20
C PRO A 74 -34.52 -27.00 -8.96
N GLY A 75 -34.91 -27.41 -10.17
CA GLY A 75 -35.70 -26.65 -11.16
C GLY A 75 -37.14 -26.28 -10.74
N CYS A 76 -37.33 -25.90 -9.49
CA CYS A 76 -38.58 -25.45 -8.92
C CYS A 76 -38.87 -24.03 -9.42
N VAL A 77 -39.90 -23.91 -10.26
CA VAL A 77 -40.36 -22.62 -10.79
C VAL A 77 -41.30 -21.96 -9.78
N GLN A 78 -41.10 -20.67 -9.55
CA GLN A 78 -41.96 -19.85 -8.69
C GLN A 78 -43.37 -19.75 -9.29
N ILE A 79 -44.39 -20.13 -8.53
CA ILE A 79 -45.79 -19.85 -8.88
C ILE A 79 -46.13 -18.47 -8.31
N ARG A 80 -46.48 -17.54 -9.20
CA ARG A 80 -46.99 -16.21 -8.81
C ARG A 80 -48.50 -16.11 -9.02
N ASP A 81 -49.16 -15.38 -8.14
CA ASP A 81 -50.56 -14.96 -8.35
C ASP A 81 -50.62 -13.78 -9.36
N ALA A 82 -51.85 -13.38 -9.72
CA ALA A 82 -52.07 -12.25 -10.64
C ALA A 82 -51.52 -10.91 -10.13
N ASN A 83 -51.22 -10.82 -8.84
CA ASN A 83 -50.72 -9.61 -8.17
C ASN A 83 -49.19 -9.63 -8.03
N GLY A 84 -48.53 -10.72 -8.44
CA GLY A 84 -47.09 -10.89 -8.41
C GLY A 84 -46.54 -11.46 -7.10
N ASN A 85 -47.36 -11.87 -6.14
CA ASN A 85 -46.90 -12.51 -4.90
C ASN A 85 -46.52 -13.97 -5.15
N ILE A 86 -45.52 -14.46 -4.40
CA ILE A 86 -45.08 -15.85 -4.46
C ILE A 86 -46.02 -16.69 -3.60
N VAL A 87 -46.79 -17.56 -4.23
CA VAL A 87 -47.77 -18.44 -3.55
C VAL A 87 -47.28 -19.89 -3.40
N GLY A 88 -46.18 -20.24 -4.06
CA GLY A 88 -45.57 -21.55 -3.94
C GLY A 88 -44.48 -21.81 -4.97
N TYR A 89 -43.91 -23.00 -4.92
CA TYR A 89 -42.86 -23.46 -5.83
C TYR A 89 -43.32 -24.76 -6.50
N ARG A 90 -43.16 -24.86 -7.81
CA ARG A 90 -43.43 -26.09 -8.58
C ARG A 90 -42.13 -26.74 -9.02
N CYS A 91 -41.76 -27.84 -8.38
CA CYS A 91 -40.67 -28.70 -8.81
C CYS A 91 -41.18 -29.75 -9.81
N PRO A 92 -40.31 -30.33 -10.67
CA PRO A 92 -40.66 -31.48 -11.51
C PRO A 92 -41.13 -32.68 -10.68
#